data_AF-A0A4Y2B6V1-F1
#
_entry.id   AF-A0A4Y2B6V1-F1
#
_cell.length_a   1.000
_cell.length_b   1.000
_cell.length_c   1.000
_cell.angle_alpha   90.00
_cell.angle_beta   90.00
_cell.angle_gamma   90.00
#
_symmetry.space_group_name_H-M   'P 1'
#
loop_
_entity.id
_entity.type
_entity.pdbx_description
1 polymer ?
#
loop_
_entity_poly.entity_id
_entity_poly.type
_entity_poly.pdbx_seq_one_letter_code
_entity_poly.pdbx_strand_id
1 'polypeptide(L)'
;MFVPNVVALTRAVCPAERRHTHSPLLLVEIEIYLLIIIIALVGRCNRPLTPDHGKVVCNSTRGEVDCDVKCEDGYLFPDNATSKSNKCWHVTGVWKPMKNFPACQREYLEMNN
;
A
#
# COMPACT_ATOMS: atom_id res chain seq x y z
N MET A 1 42.49 52.06 -52.65
CA MET A 1 43.34 51.31 -53.60
C MET A 1 43.38 49.86 -53.13
N PHE A 2 43.16 48.93 -54.07
CA PHE A 2 43.49 47.50 -54.05
C PHE A 2 42.85 46.56 -53.00
N VAL A 3 41.86 45.80 -53.46
CA VAL A 3 41.69 44.37 -53.17
C VAL A 3 42.84 43.59 -53.83
N PRO A 4 43.29 42.48 -53.21
CA PRO A 4 43.01 41.15 -53.77
C PRO A 4 42.62 40.15 -52.64
N ASN A 5 41.49 39.43 -52.72
CA ASN A 5 41.33 38.10 -53.34
C ASN A 5 42.49 37.12 -53.08
N VAL A 6 42.27 36.04 -52.29
CA VAL A 6 42.21 34.65 -52.79
C VAL A 6 41.86 33.60 -51.70
N VAL A 7 40.85 32.80 -52.05
CA VAL A 7 40.74 31.32 -51.91
C VAL A 7 40.34 30.70 -50.56
N ALA A 8 39.21 29.99 -50.65
CA ALA A 8 38.52 29.18 -49.68
C ALA A 8 39.26 27.87 -49.32
N LEU A 9 38.97 27.33 -48.13
CA LEU A 9 38.98 25.89 -47.87
C LEU A 9 38.02 25.56 -46.71
N THR A 10 36.89 24.99 -47.12
CA THR A 10 35.93 24.14 -46.41
C THR A 10 36.36 23.62 -45.03
N ARG A 11 35.57 23.95 -44.01
CA ARG A 11 35.33 23.04 -42.88
C ARG A 11 33.84 22.71 -42.85
N ALA A 12 33.54 21.45 -43.14
CA ALA A 12 32.23 20.87 -42.95
C ALA A 12 31.79 21.11 -41.50
N VAL A 13 30.69 21.84 -41.32
CA VAL A 13 30.00 21.94 -40.03
C VAL A 13 29.28 20.60 -39.86
N CYS A 14 29.71 19.79 -38.90
CA CYS A 14 28.97 18.58 -38.52
C CYS A 14 27.54 18.96 -38.10
N PRO A 15 26.51 18.21 -38.49
CA PRO A 15 25.19 18.39 -37.89
C PRO A 15 25.31 18.09 -36.39
N ALA A 16 24.85 19.03 -35.57
CA ALA A 16 24.68 18.82 -34.14
C ALA A 16 23.59 17.77 -33.95
N GLU A 17 23.99 16.51 -33.80
CA GLU A 17 23.12 15.39 -33.44
C GLU A 17 22.45 15.73 -32.10
N ARG A 18 21.15 16.01 -32.15
CA ARG A 18 20.33 16.39 -30.99
C ARG A 18 20.15 15.13 -30.12
N ARG A 19 21.14 14.80 -29.30
CA ARG A 19 20.98 13.79 -28.25
C ARG A 19 19.90 14.28 -27.30
N HIS A 20 18.70 13.72 -27.43
CA HIS A 20 17.71 13.70 -26.35
C HIS A 20 18.34 12.91 -25.20
N THR A 21 19.16 13.57 -24.39
CA THR A 21 19.45 13.14 -23.03
C THR A 21 18.11 13.15 -22.30
N HIS A 22 17.48 11.97 -22.18
CA HIS A 22 16.40 11.77 -21.23
C HIS A 22 16.96 12.25 -19.89
N SER A 23 16.45 13.38 -19.40
CA SER A 23 17.03 14.06 -18.25
C SER A 23 16.93 13.09 -17.06
N PRO A 24 18.04 12.61 -16.49
CA PRO A 24 18.01 11.60 -15.42
C PRO A 24 17.20 12.06 -14.21
N LEU A 25 17.02 13.37 -14.06
CA LEU A 25 16.17 14.01 -13.05
C LEU A 25 14.69 13.58 -13.15
N LEU A 26 14.14 13.39 -14.35
CA LEU A 26 12.73 13.00 -14.54
C LEU A 26 12.45 11.56 -14.08
N LEU A 27 13.42 10.66 -14.23
CA LEU A 27 13.29 9.29 -13.74
C LEU A 27 13.33 9.23 -12.21
N VAL A 28 14.14 10.09 -11.58
CA VAL A 28 14.25 10.19 -10.12
C VAL A 28 12.96 10.72 -9.51
N GLU A 29 12.27 11.67 -10.16
CA GLU A 29 10.98 12.16 -9.70
C GLU A 29 9.90 11.07 -9.78
N ILE A 30 9.86 10.29 -10.86
CA ILE A 30 8.89 9.18 -11.02
C ILE A 30 9.10 8.10 -9.95
N GLU A 31 10.35 7.72 -9.68
CA GLU A 31 10.72 6.76 -8.61
C GLU A 31 10.30 7.27 -7.22
N ILE A 32 10.56 8.55 -6.92
CA ILE A 32 10.16 9.18 -5.66
C ILE A 32 8.64 9.22 -5.51
N TYR A 33 7.91 9.56 -6.57
CA TYR A 33 6.44 9.54 -6.57
C TYR A 33 5.88 8.13 -6.35
N LEU A 34 6.46 7.10 -6.99
CA LEU A 34 6.08 5.70 -6.76
C LEU A 34 6.29 5.30 -5.30
N LEU A 35 7.44 5.66 -4.69
CA LEU A 35 7.74 5.39 -3.28
C LEU A 35 6.77 6.12 -2.35
N ILE A 36 6.45 7.39 -2.61
CA ILE A 36 5.48 8.16 -1.82
C ILE A 36 4.08 7.52 -1.92
N ILE A 37 3.67 7.08 -3.11
CA ILE A 37 2.39 6.40 -3.32
C ILE A 37 2.36 5.07 -2.56
N ILE A 38 3.45 4.28 -2.59
CA ILE A 38 3.56 3.04 -1.81
C ILE A 38 3.45 3.34 -0.30
N ILE A 39 4.16 4.35 0.20
CA ILE A 39 4.13 4.73 1.62
C ILE A 39 2.75 5.25 2.04
N ALA A 40 2.05 6.00 1.16
CA ALA A 40 0.73 6.55 1.42
C ALA A 40 -0.41 5.52 1.31
N LEU A 41 -0.28 4.54 0.42
CA LEU A 41 -1.23 3.43 0.28
C LEU A 41 -1.11 2.40 1.41
N VAL A 42 0.06 2.32 2.05
CA VAL A 42 0.25 1.60 3.31
C VAL A 42 -0.27 2.49 4.44
N GLY A 43 -1.59 2.66 4.49
CA GLY A 43 -2.26 3.05 5.72
C GLY A 43 -1.79 2.11 6.82
N ARG A 44 -1.19 2.63 7.89
CA ARG A 44 -0.49 1.78 8.89
C ARG A 44 -1.40 0.66 9.40
N CYS A 45 -2.71 0.89 9.46
CA CYS A 45 -3.72 -0.10 9.84
C CYS A 45 -4.67 -0.40 8.66
N ASN A 46 -4.41 -1.49 7.93
CA ASN A 46 -5.37 -2.00 6.96
C ASN A 46 -6.57 -2.62 7.67
N ARG A 47 -7.79 -2.34 7.19
CA ARG A 47 -9.01 -2.95 7.74
C ARG A 47 -8.90 -4.48 7.64
N PRO A 48 -9.13 -5.23 8.73
CA PRO A 48 -9.00 -6.68 8.73
C PRO A 48 -10.08 -7.29 7.83
N LEU A 49 -9.75 -8.43 7.22
CA LEU A 49 -10.73 -9.21 6.45
C LEU A 49 -11.85 -9.67 7.39
N THR A 50 -13.07 -9.54 6.91
CA THR A 50 -14.24 -10.11 7.59
C THR A 50 -14.13 -11.64 7.56
N PRO A 51 -14.19 -12.33 8.70
CA PRO A 51 -14.22 -13.79 8.71
C PRO A 51 -15.54 -14.30 8.12
N ASP A 52 -15.48 -15.50 7.55
CA ASP A 52 -16.66 -16.20 7.06
C ASP A 52 -17.64 -16.44 8.23
N HIS A 53 -18.95 -16.23 8.00
CA HIS A 53 -19.98 -16.26 9.03
C HIS A 53 -19.72 -15.32 10.23
N GLY A 54 -19.08 -14.18 9.97
CA GLY A 54 -18.82 -13.15 10.97
C GLY A 54 -19.09 -11.73 10.46
N LYS A 55 -19.28 -10.81 11.39
CA LYS A 55 -19.50 -9.38 11.13
C LYS A 55 -18.40 -8.58 11.82
N VAL A 56 -17.73 -7.71 11.07
CA VAL A 56 -16.70 -6.81 11.59
C VAL A 56 -17.20 -5.36 11.63
N VAL A 57 -17.13 -4.76 12.81
CA VAL A 57 -17.43 -3.36 13.06
C VAL A 57 -16.14 -2.67 13.47
N CYS A 58 -15.70 -1.70 12.69
CA CYS A 58 -14.48 -0.96 12.98
C CYS A 58 -14.79 0.51 13.23
N ASN A 59 -14.19 1.06 14.28
CA ASN A 59 -14.22 2.46 14.63
C ASN A 59 -12.80 3.04 14.52
N SER A 60 -12.61 4.02 13.63
CA SER A 60 -11.31 4.66 13.41
C SER A 60 -11.27 5.99 14.14
N THR A 61 -10.27 6.17 14.99
CA THR A 61 -9.97 7.44 15.68
C THR A 61 -8.70 8.08 15.10
N ARG A 62 -8.27 9.24 15.63
CA ARG A 62 -7.08 9.96 15.14
C ARG A 62 -5.76 9.19 15.34
N GLY A 63 -5.70 8.28 16.30
CA GLY A 63 -4.46 7.58 16.70
C GLY A 63 -4.53 6.07 16.60
N GLU A 64 -5.73 5.49 16.61
CA GLU A 64 -5.95 4.05 16.57
C GLU A 64 -7.24 3.67 15.84
N VAL A 65 -7.24 2.45 15.33
CA VAL A 65 -8.41 1.77 14.78
C VAL A 65 -8.78 0.63 15.72
N ASP A 66 -10.02 0.65 16.21
CA ASP A 66 -10.59 -0.45 16.98
C ASP A 66 -11.53 -1.24 16.09
N CYS A 67 -11.42 -2.56 16.07
CA CYS A 67 -12.31 -3.43 15.32
C CYS A 67 -12.84 -4.55 16.22
N ASP A 68 -14.15 -4.60 16.32
CA ASP A 68 -14.90 -5.68 16.96
C ASP A 68 -15.44 -6.63 15.90
N VAL A 69 -15.16 -7.92 16.05
CA VAL A 69 -15.71 -8.98 15.22
C VAL A 69 -16.63 -9.83 16.07
N LYS A 70 -17.83 -10.08 15.55
CA LYS A 70 -18.82 -10.97 16.14
C LYS A 70 -19.19 -12.08 15.15
N CYS A 71 -19.17 -13.33 15.59
CA CYS A 71 -19.70 -14.44 14.79
C CYS A 71 -21.24 -14.36 14.69
N GLU A 72 -21.79 -14.91 13.61
CA GLU A 72 -23.23 -15.08 13.46
C GLU A 72 -23.77 -16.12 14.47
N ASP A 73 -25.08 -16.07 14.74
CA ASP A 73 -25.71 -16.99 15.70
C ASP A 73 -25.51 -18.45 15.27
N GLY A 74 -25.10 -19.31 16.21
CA GLY A 74 -24.71 -20.69 15.94
C GLY A 74 -23.30 -20.87 15.39
N TYR A 75 -22.48 -19.81 15.35
CA TYR A 75 -21.05 -19.87 15.07
C TYR A 75 -20.24 -19.26 16.21
N LEU A 76 -19.09 -19.87 16.49
CA LEU A 76 -18.14 -19.46 17.52
C LEU A 76 -16.73 -19.41 16.95
N PHE A 77 -15.87 -18.62 17.57
CA PHE A 77 -14.44 -18.71 17.32
C PHE A 77 -13.87 -20.04 17.88
N PRO A 78 -12.66 -20.45 17.46
CA PRO A 78 -12.04 -21.71 17.91
C PRO A 78 -11.84 -21.85 19.43
N ASP A 79 -11.90 -20.74 20.15
CA ASP A 79 -11.83 -20.60 21.60
C ASP A 79 -13.21 -20.51 22.28
N ASN A 80 -14.29 -20.88 21.56
CA ASN A 80 -15.69 -20.79 21.98
C ASN A 80 -16.16 -19.36 22.29
N ALA A 81 -15.43 -18.34 21.85
CA ALA A 81 -15.84 -16.94 21.98
C ALA A 81 -16.82 -16.57 20.84
N THR A 82 -17.82 -15.74 21.13
CA THR A 82 -18.73 -15.21 20.09
C THR A 82 -18.24 -13.88 19.53
N SER A 83 -17.40 -13.15 20.27
CA SER A 83 -16.90 -11.84 19.89
C SER A 83 -15.43 -11.67 20.25
N LYS A 84 -14.68 -10.97 19.39
CA LYS A 84 -13.27 -10.62 19.59
C LYS A 84 -13.03 -9.18 19.16
N SER A 85 -12.20 -8.47 19.91
CA SER A 85 -11.75 -7.12 19.56
C SER A 85 -10.26 -7.13 19.21
N ASN A 86 -9.87 -6.33 18.23
CA ASN A 86 -8.47 -6.02 17.92
C ASN A 86 -8.31 -4.51 17.74
N LYS A 87 -7.19 -3.99 18.24
CA LYS A 87 -6.77 -2.59 18.09
C LYS A 87 -5.54 -2.52 17.20
N CYS A 88 -5.48 -1.49 16.37
CA CYS A 88 -4.29 -1.13 15.62
C CYS A 88 -3.95 0.34 15.84
N TRP A 89 -2.70 0.61 16.21
CA TRP A 89 -2.22 1.97 16.37
C TRP A 89 -1.65 2.50 15.07
N HIS A 90 -2.08 3.68 14.63
CA HIS A 90 -1.57 4.31 13.40
C HIS A 90 -0.06 4.58 13.47
N VAL A 91 0.53 4.64 14.67
CA VAL A 91 1.98 4.81 14.84
C VAL A 91 2.77 3.51 14.63
N THR A 92 2.23 2.34 14.96
CA THR A 92 2.93 1.06 14.78
C THR A 92 2.49 0.33 13.52
N GLY A 93 1.23 0.50 13.11
CA GLY A 93 0.58 -0.29 12.08
C GLY A 93 0.40 -1.75 12.43
N VAL A 94 0.46 -2.09 13.72
CA VAL A 94 0.38 -3.46 14.21
C VAL A 94 -0.95 -3.68 14.91
N TRP A 95 -1.70 -4.67 14.42
CA TRP A 95 -2.90 -5.19 15.07
C TRP A 95 -2.54 -6.03 16.31
N LYS A 96 -3.23 -5.79 17.43
CA LYS A 96 -3.13 -6.57 18.66
C LYS A 96 -4.53 -6.83 19.26
N PRO A 97 -4.74 -7.95 19.99
CA PRO A 97 -3.77 -9.02 20.27
C PRO A 97 -3.41 -9.91 19.06
N MET A 98 -4.24 -9.94 18.02
CA MET A 98 -4.07 -10.84 16.88
C MET A 98 -3.85 -10.04 15.60
N LYS A 99 -3.01 -10.55 14.69
CA LYS A 99 -2.84 -9.92 13.37
C LYS A 99 -4.10 -10.04 12.51
N ASN A 100 -4.79 -11.18 12.60
CA ASN A 100 -6.00 -11.48 11.85
C ASN A 100 -7.01 -12.15 12.78
N PHE A 101 -8.30 -11.99 12.48
CA PHE A 101 -9.35 -12.72 13.17
C PHE A 101 -9.42 -14.16 12.64
N PRO A 102 -9.57 -15.17 13.52
CA PRO A 102 -9.82 -16.53 13.08
C PRO A 102 -11.21 -16.63 12.43
N ALA A 103 -11.40 -17.64 11.59
CA ALA A 103 -12.72 -17.93 11.01
C ALA A 103 -13.70 -18.37 12.11
N CYS A 104 -14.98 -18.02 11.94
CA CYS A 104 -16.05 -18.53 12.78
C CYS A 104 -16.37 -19.97 12.35
N GLN A 105 -16.46 -20.87 13.32
CA GLN A 105 -16.80 -22.28 13.12
C GLN A 105 -18.20 -22.51 13.69
N ARG A 106 -19.00 -23.34 13.03
CA ARG A 106 -20.34 -23.67 13.54
C ARG A 106 -20.17 -24.30 14.93
N GLU A 107 -21.00 -23.86 15.88
CA GLU A 107 -21.18 -24.48 17.18
C GLU A 107 -21.80 -25.87 16.97
N TYR A 108 -20.98 -26.82 16.53
CA TYR A 108 -21.30 -28.24 16.65
C TYR A 108 -21.03 -28.61 18.10
N LEU A 109 -21.86 -28.12 19.02
CA LEU A 109 -22.04 -28.84 20.28
C LEU A 109 -22.57 -30.21 19.89
N GLU A 110 -21.65 -31.18 19.85
CA GLU A 110 -21.83 -32.55 20.29
C GLU A 110 -23.29 -33.00 20.42
N MET A 111 -24.03 -33.12 19.30
CA MET A 111 -25.18 -34.02 19.24
C MET A 111 -24.71 -35.48 19.11
N ASN A 112 -23.63 -35.84 19.83
CA ASN A 112 -23.05 -37.18 19.83
C ASN A 112 -22.11 -37.39 21.03
N ASN A 113 -22.64 -37.33 22.26
CA ASN A 113 -22.22 -38.21 23.35
C ASN A 113 -23.32 -38.35 24.41
#